data_AF-A0AAD5GUF0-F1
#
_entry.id   AF-A0AAD5GUF0-F1
#
_cell.length_a   1.000
_cell.length_b   1.000
_cell.length_c   1.000
_cell.angle_alpha   90.00
_cell.angle_beta   90.00
_cell.angle_gamma   90.00
#
_symmetry.space_group_name_H-M   'P 1'
#
loop_
_entity.id
_entity.type
_entity.pdbx_description
1 polymer ?
#
loop_
_entity_poly.entity_id
_entity_poly.type
_entity_poly.pdbx_seq_one_letter_code
_entity_poly.pdbx_strand_id
1 'polypeptide(L)'
;MDFSTIKNKMEAKDGSGYKNVREICADVRLIFKNAMKYNDERNDVHVVAKTLLAKFEEKWLLLLPKVDEELDVIDKRLEQMRETVVQKCTFALTPCL
;
A
#
# COMPACT_ATOMS: atom_id res chain seq x y z
N MET A 1 -11.36 2.46 13.27
CA MET A 1 -10.40 2.80 12.20
C MET A 1 -10.49 4.29 12.00
N ASP A 2 -9.35 4.96 12.05
CA ASP A 2 -9.17 6.41 11.95
C ASP A 2 -7.77 6.71 11.41
N PHE A 3 -7.51 7.96 11.01
CA PHE A 3 -6.24 8.32 10.37
C PHE A 3 -5.03 8.19 11.29
N SER A 4 -5.19 8.38 12.61
CA SER A 4 -4.10 8.17 13.57
C SER A 4 -3.72 6.69 13.65
N THR A 5 -4.72 5.80 13.63
CA THR A 5 -4.51 4.34 13.57
C THR A 5 -3.80 3.94 12.28
N ILE A 6 -4.23 4.45 11.13
CA ILE A 6 -3.55 4.19 9.84
C ILE A 6 -2.10 4.65 9.91
N LYS A 7 -1.84 5.88 10.39
CA LYS A 7 -0.48 6.40 10.52
C LYS A 7 0.40 5.51 11.39
N ASN A 8 -0.08 5.14 12.59
CA ASN A 8 0.66 4.30 13.51
C ASN A 8 0.97 2.93 12.90
N LYS A 9 0.02 2.34 12.17
CA LYS A 9 0.21 1.06 11.49
C LYS A 9 1.13 1.16 10.27
N MET A 10 1.18 2.30 9.59
CA MET A 10 2.17 2.57 8.54
C MET A 10 3.60 2.69 9.10
N GLU A 11 3.74 3.26 10.30
CA GLU A 11 5.04 3.52 10.95
C GLU A 11 5.53 2.35 11.82
N ALA A 12 4.77 1.25 11.90
CA ALA A 12 5.11 0.09 12.71
C ALA A 12 6.40 -0.61 12.22
N LYS A 13 7.32 -0.89 13.16
CA LYS A 13 8.64 -1.48 12.88
C LYS A 13 8.78 -2.94 13.27
N ASP A 14 7.79 -3.49 13.97
CA ASP A 14 7.77 -4.85 14.51
C ASP A 14 7.15 -5.89 13.56
N GLY A 15 6.86 -5.49 12.32
CA GLY A 15 6.21 -6.35 11.33
C GLY A 15 4.69 -6.41 11.45
N SER A 16 4.06 -5.68 12.39
CA SER A 16 2.59 -5.57 12.49
C SER A 16 1.98 -4.55 11.51
N GLY A 17 2.82 -3.85 10.75
CA GLY A 17 2.40 -2.82 9.80
C GLY A 17 1.68 -3.36 8.56
N TYR A 18 1.27 -2.44 7.69
CA TYR A 18 0.66 -2.79 6.41
C TYR A 18 1.64 -3.53 5.50
N LYS A 19 1.16 -4.56 4.81
CA LYS A 19 1.99 -5.34 3.87
C LYS A 19 2.09 -4.70 2.50
N ASN A 20 1.09 -3.91 2.12
CA ASN A 20 1.03 -3.22 0.84
C ASN A 20 0.08 -2.03 0.91
N VAL A 21 0.19 -1.14 -0.07
CA VAL A 21 -0.63 0.08 -0.17
C VAL A 21 -2.14 -0.21 -0.29
N ARG A 22 -2.54 -1.36 -0.83
CA ARG A 22 -3.97 -1.70 -1.00
C ARG A 22 -4.66 -1.91 0.35
N GLU A 23 -3.95 -2.42 1.35
CA GLU A 23 -4.47 -2.52 2.72
C GLU A 23 -4.71 -1.14 3.35
N ILE A 24 -3.81 -0.18 3.12
CA ILE A 24 -3.98 1.21 3.56
C ILE A 24 -5.25 1.81 2.93
N CYS A 25 -5.42 1.63 1.62
CA CYS A 25 -6.61 2.12 0.91
C CYS A 25 -7.90 1.48 1.42
N ALA A 26 -7.88 0.20 1.79
CA ALA A 26 -9.03 -0.47 2.38
C ALA A 26 -9.45 0.19 3.71
N ASP A 27 -8.48 0.54 4.55
CA ASP A 27 -8.76 1.20 5.84
C ASP A 27 -9.22 2.65 5.67
N VAL A 28 -8.69 3.39 4.68
CA VAL A 28 -9.21 4.73 4.34
C VAL A 28 -10.68 4.64 3.89
N ARG A 29 -11.01 3.69 3.01
CA ARG A 29 -12.41 3.45 2.61
C ARG A 29 -13.29 3.09 3.80
N LEU A 30 -12.77 2.31 4.74
CA LEU A 30 -13.49 1.92 5.96
C LEU A 30 -13.80 3.13 6.85
N ILE A 31 -12.88 4.10 6.98
CA ILE A 31 -13.12 5.35 7.72
C ILE A 31 -14.37 6.05 7.17
N PHE A 32 -14.40 6.31 5.85
CA PHE A 32 -15.52 7.02 5.23
C PHE A 32 -16.82 6.19 5.24
N LYS A 33 -16.74 4.88 5.00
CA LYS A 33 -17.90 3.98 5.07
C LYS A 33 -18.49 3.95 6.48
N ASN A 34 -17.67 3.92 7.51
CA ASN A 34 -18.13 3.98 8.89
C ASN A 34 -18.76 5.34 9.20
N ALA A 35 -18.15 6.44 8.76
CA ALA A 35 -18.74 7.77 8.91
C ALA A 35 -20.13 7.87 8.27
N MET A 36 -20.32 7.31 7.07
CA MET A 36 -21.63 7.24 6.43
C MET A 36 -22.60 6.26 7.12
N LYS A 37 -22.10 5.16 7.67
CA LYS A 37 -22.92 4.14 8.34
C LYS A 37 -23.50 4.63 9.67
N TYR A 38 -22.73 5.39 10.44
CA TYR A 38 -23.10 5.82 11.79
C TYR A 38 -23.75 7.22 11.83
N ASN A 39 -23.80 7.92 10.70
CA ASN A 39 -24.43 9.24 10.59
C ASN A 39 -25.53 9.22 9.52
N ASP A 40 -26.67 9.80 9.84
CA ASP A 40 -27.81 9.96 8.92
C ASP A 40 -27.38 10.67 7.62
N GLU A 41 -28.03 10.35 6.50
CA GLU A 41 -27.67 10.91 5.18
C GLU A 41 -27.77 12.43 5.10
N ARG A 42 -28.59 13.06 5.95
CA ARG A 42 -28.72 14.53 6.04
C ARG A 42 -27.69 15.16 6.97
N ASN A 43 -26.93 14.37 7.72
CA ASN A 43 -25.88 14.87 8.60
C ASN A 43 -24.67 15.32 7.77
N ASP A 44 -24.11 16.48 8.09
CA ASP A 44 -22.93 17.03 7.41
C ASP A 44 -21.74 16.05 7.39
N VAL A 45 -21.56 15.25 8.45
CA VAL A 45 -20.52 14.21 8.53
C VAL A 45 -20.71 13.17 7.42
N HIS A 46 -21.94 12.75 7.16
CA HIS A 46 -22.25 11.81 6.09
C HIS A 46 -21.94 12.43 4.73
N VAL A 47 -22.39 13.66 4.48
CA VAL A 47 -22.20 14.38 3.21
C VAL A 47 -20.71 14.60 2.92
N VAL A 48 -19.94 15.01 3.93
CA VAL A 48 -18.50 15.21 3.82
C VAL A 48 -17.79 13.86 3.59
N ALA A 49 -18.15 12.80 4.31
CA ALA A 49 -17.56 11.48 4.12
C ALA A 49 -17.79 10.93 2.70
N LYS A 50 -19.00 11.09 2.15
CA LYS A 50 -19.33 10.71 0.78
C LYS A 50 -18.49 11.49 -0.24
N THR A 51 -18.35 12.80 -0.04
CA THR A 51 -17.54 13.67 -0.91
C THR A 51 -16.05 13.32 -0.86
N LEU A 52 -15.51 13.09 0.33
CA LEU A 52 -14.11 12.73 0.51
C LEU A 52 -13.79 11.35 -0.06
N LEU A 53 -14.70 10.38 0.11
CA LEU A 53 -14.53 9.05 -0.51
C LEU A 53 -14.48 9.15 -2.04
N ALA A 54 -15.36 9.94 -2.66
CA ALA A 54 -15.33 10.13 -4.12
C ALA A 54 -14.01 10.76 -4.60
N LYS A 55 -13.53 11.81 -3.93
CA LYS A 55 -12.23 12.43 -4.22
C LYS A 55 -11.07 11.46 -4.01
N PHE A 56 -11.14 10.64 -2.96
CA PHE A 56 -10.13 9.63 -2.69
C PHE A 56 -10.06 8.60 -3.83
N GLU A 57 -11.19 8.07 -4.31
CA GLU A 57 -11.19 7.11 -5.43
C GLU A 57 -10.66 7.74 -6.73
N GLU A 58 -11.02 8.99 -7.03
CA GLU A 58 -10.48 9.72 -8.19
C GLU A 58 -8.94 9.81 -8.12
N LYS A 59 -8.40 10.23 -6.97
CA LYS A 59 -6.94 10.32 -6.78
C LYS A 59 -6.28 8.96 -6.76
N TRP A 60 -6.93 7.95 -6.21
CA TRP A 60 -6.42 6.59 -6.18
C TRP A 60 -6.28 6.02 -7.60
N LEU A 61 -7.28 6.20 -8.46
CA LEU A 61 -7.22 5.77 -9.86
C LEU A 61 -6.06 6.42 -10.63
N LEU A 62 -5.77 7.69 -10.37
CA LEU A 62 -4.63 8.40 -10.97
C LEU A 62 -3.27 7.93 -10.43
N LEU A 63 -3.24 7.36 -9.23
CA LEU A 63 -2.02 6.83 -8.60
C LEU A 63 -1.73 5.37 -8.97
N LEU A 64 -2.76 4.58 -9.31
CA LEU A 64 -2.60 3.16 -9.66
C LEU A 64 -1.50 2.88 -10.69
N PRO A 65 -1.43 3.60 -11.83
CA PRO A 65 -0.38 3.33 -12.82
C PRO A 65 1.03 3.54 -12.27
N LYS A 66 1.21 4.52 -11.36
CA LYS A 66 2.51 4.78 -10.73
C LYS A 66 2.88 3.68 -9.74
N VAL A 67 1.91 3.18 -8.99
CA VAL A 67 2.11 2.04 -8.07
C VAL A 67 2.50 0.80 -8.87
N ASP A 68 1.80 0.52 -9.96
CA ASP A 68 2.09 -0.64 -10.81
C ASP A 68 3.49 -0.51 -11.47
N GLU A 69 3.86 0.67 -11.95
CA GLU A 69 5.20 0.95 -12.48
C GLU A 69 6.30 0.76 -11.41
N GLU A 70 6.08 1.24 -10.18
CA GLU A 70 7.04 1.05 -9.09
C GLU A 70 7.17 -0.43 -8.69
N LEU A 71 6.07 -1.18 -8.68
CA LEU A 71 6.10 -2.64 -8.42
C LEU A 71 6.90 -3.37 -9.49
N ASP A 72 6.68 -3.05 -10.78
CA ASP A 72 7.46 -3.62 -11.89
C ASP A 72 8.96 -3.33 -11.75
N VAL A 73 9.32 -2.12 -11.32
CA VAL A 73 10.72 -1.73 -11.08
C VAL A 73 11.32 -2.53 -9.92
N ILE A 74 10.56 -2.73 -8.84
CA ILE A 74 10.99 -3.53 -7.70
C ILE A 74 11.19 -4.99 -8.11
N ASP A 75 10.26 -5.58 -8.85
CA ASP A 75 10.35 -6.97 -9.31
C ASP A 75 11.57 -7.19 -10.20
N LYS A 76 11.83 -6.27 -11.15
CA LYS A 76 13.05 -6.32 -11.98
C LYS A 76 14.32 -6.23 -11.14
N ARG A 77 14.35 -5.37 -10.12
CA ARG A 77 15.50 -5.25 -9.21
C ARG A 77 15.69 -6.52 -8.38
N LEU A 78 14.61 -7.11 -7.89
CA LEU A 78 14.66 -8.36 -7.15
C LEU A 78 15.20 -9.50 -8.01
N GLU A 79 14.79 -9.59 -9.27
CA GLU A 79 15.32 -10.59 -10.20
C GLU A 79 16.82 -10.38 -10.46
N GLN A 80 17.22 -9.14 -10.74
CA GLN A 80 18.64 -8.82 -10.92
C GLN A 80 19.49 -9.13 -9.68
N MET A 81 18.95 -8.89 -8.48
CA MET A 81 19.59 -9.27 -7.23
C MET A 81 19.70 -10.79 -7.09
N ARG A 82 18.65 -11.55 -7.45
CA ARG A 82 18.67 -13.02 -7.44
C ARG A 82 19.75 -13.55 -8.37
N GLU A 83 19.81 -13.08 -9.61
CA GLU A 83 20.85 -13.46 -10.58
C GLU A 83 22.25 -13.16 -10.05
N THR A 84 22.44 -11.98 -9.46
CA THR A 84 23.74 -11.58 -8.87
C THR A 84 24.16 -12.53 -7.74
N VAL A 85 23.22 -12.92 -6.88
CA VAL A 85 23.50 -13.87 -5.79
C VAL A 85 23.84 -15.24 -6.35
N VAL A 86 23.06 -15.74 -7.32
CA VAL A 86 23.33 -17.03 -7.99
C VAL A 86 24.72 -17.03 -8.61
N GLN A 87 25.07 -16.00 -9.39
CA GLN A 87 26.37 -15.92 -10.05
C GLN A 87 27.54 -15.91 -9.04
N LYS A 88 27.42 -15.16 -7.94
CA LYS A 88 28.44 -15.13 -6.89
C LYS A 88 28.59 -16.50 -6.20
N CYS A 89 27.48 -17.18 -5.93
CA CYS A 89 27.50 -18.53 -5.37
C CYS A 89 28.14 -19.54 -6.34
N THR A 90 27.81 -19.46 -7.63
CA THR A 90 28.42 -20.32 -8.66
C THR A 90 29.94 -20.14 -8.71
N PHE A 91 30.43 -18.89 -8.74
CA PHE A 91 31.87 -18.62 -8.74
C PHE A 91 32.57 -19.15 -7.48
N ALA A 92 31.98 -18.97 -6.31
CA ALA A 92 32.54 -19.44 -5.03
C ALA A 92 32.60 -20.97 -4.92
N LEU A 93 31.79 -21.70 -5.69
CA LEU A 93 31.73 -23.15 -5.70
C LEU A 93 32.53 -23.79 -6.84
N THR A 94 33.10 -23.00 -7.75
CA THR A 94 34.03 -23.51 -8.77
C THR A 94 35.36 -23.86 -8.09
N PRO A 95 35.75 -25.14 -7.98
CA PRO A 95 37.05 -25.49 -7.42
C PRO A 95 38.12 -25.01 -8.39
N CYS A 96 39.13 -24.29 -7.91
CA CYS A 96 40.31 -23.97 -8.70
C CYS A 96 40.87 -25.27 -9.31
N LEU A 97 40.74 -25.41 -10.63
CA LEU A 97 41.53 -26.31 -11.47
C LEU A 97 42.88 -25.65 -11.77
#